data_AF-A0A1F8Q5Y2-F1
#
_entry.id   AF-A0A1F8Q5Y2-F1
#
_cell.length_a   1.000
_cell.length_b   1.000
_cell.length_c   1.000
_cell.angle_alpha   90.00
_cell.angle_beta   90.00
_cell.angle_gamma   90.00
#
_symmetry.space_group_name_H-M   'P 1'
#
loop_
_entity.id
_entity.type
_entity.pdbx_description
1 polymer ?
#
loop_
_entity_poly.entity_id
_entity_poly.type
_entity_poly.pdbx_seq_one_letter_code
_entity_poly.pdbx_strand_id
1 'polypeptide(L)'
;MKDNQRRFDHVFRLIEEFRAEGVIFYTLKFCDPFLYDLPQLKEQLAGRGVPALVLEGDYTPGTLGRVRTRIEAFIEMLRQYARAA
;
A
#
# COMPACT_ATOMS: atom_id res chain seq x y z
N MET A 1 -17.39 -6.70 6.20
CA MET A 1 -17.69 -5.47 6.95
C MET A 1 -18.56 -4.60 6.04
N LYS A 2 -19.80 -4.24 6.44
CA LYS A 2 -20.67 -3.42 5.60
C LYS A 2 -20.09 -2.00 5.58
N ASP A 3 -19.57 -1.59 4.43
CA ASP A 3 -19.04 -0.26 4.10
C ASP A 3 -17.54 0.03 4.38
N ASN A 4 -16.66 -0.77 3.79
CA ASN A 4 -15.23 -0.39 3.63
C ASN A 4 -15.01 0.65 2.52
N GLN A 5 -16.04 0.94 1.73
CA GLN A 5 -15.94 1.82 0.58
C GLN A 5 -15.55 3.24 1.01
N ARG A 6 -16.12 3.73 2.12
CA ARG A 6 -15.72 5.01 2.72
C ARG A 6 -14.21 5.10 3.02
N ARG A 7 -13.59 3.99 3.44
CA ARG A 7 -12.14 3.95 3.72
C ARG A 7 -11.34 4.00 2.42
N PHE A 8 -11.76 3.28 1.40
CA PHE A 8 -11.09 3.30 0.10
C PHE A 8 -11.23 4.66 -0.58
N ASP A 9 -12.42 5.26 -0.55
CA ASP A 9 -12.66 6.61 -1.07
C ASP A 9 -11.79 7.66 -0.35
N HIS A 10 -11.58 7.49 0.95
CA HIS A 10 -10.64 8.33 1.69
C HIS A 10 -9.21 8.16 1.20
N VAL A 11 -8.75 6.91 0.98
CA VAL A 11 -7.42 6.63 0.42
C VAL A 11 -7.25 7.24 -0.98
N PHE A 12 -8.23 7.11 -1.87
CA PHE A 12 -8.16 7.69 -3.21
C PHE A 12 -8.10 9.21 -3.19
N ARG A 13 -8.89 9.84 -2.31
CA ARG A 13 -8.83 11.29 -2.11
C ARG A 13 -7.43 11.74 -1.67
N LEU A 14 -6.80 11.01 -0.75
CA LEU A 14 -5.44 11.33 -0.31
C LEU A 14 -4.42 11.14 -1.44
N ILE A 15 -4.58 10.12 -2.29
CA ILE A 15 -3.71 9.92 -3.45
C ILE A 15 -3.80 11.12 -4.40
N GLU A 16 -5.00 11.60 -4.69
CA GLU A 16 -5.23 12.77 -5.55
C GLU A 16 -4.69 14.07 -4.92
N GLU A 17 -5.01 14.30 -3.64
CA GLU A 17 -4.62 15.51 -2.90
C GLU A 17 -3.10 15.67 -2.80
N PHE A 18 -2.40 14.59 -2.47
CA PHE A 18 -0.95 14.58 -2.30
C PHE A 18 -0.18 14.22 -3.58
N ARG A 19 -0.88 13.95 -4.69
CA ARG A 19 -0.29 13.44 -5.93
C ARG A 19 0.62 12.24 -5.68
N ALA A 20 0.15 11.30 -4.86
CA ALA A 20 0.95 10.18 -4.44
C ALA A 20 1.24 9.23 -5.62
N GLU A 21 2.52 8.94 -5.84
CA GLU A 21 2.98 8.06 -6.92
C GLU A 21 2.85 6.57 -6.57
N GLY A 22 2.58 6.25 -5.31
CA GLY A 22 2.39 4.88 -4.84
C GLY A 22 1.88 4.82 -3.42
N VAL A 23 1.38 3.64 -3.02
CA VAL A 23 0.79 3.40 -1.69
C VAL A 23 1.57 2.32 -0.96
N ILE A 24 1.90 2.56 0.31
CA ILE A 24 2.39 1.51 1.21
C ILE A 24 1.27 1.16 2.19
N PHE A 25 0.74 -0.05 2.07
CA PHE A 25 -0.19 -0.62 3.04
C PHE A 25 0.59 -1.37 4.11
N TYR A 26 0.63 -0.82 5.31
CA TYR A 26 1.22 -1.48 6.48
C TYR A 26 0.10 -2.03 7.38
N THR A 27 0.20 -3.30 7.74
CA THR A 27 -0.71 -3.93 8.70
C THR A 27 0.05 -4.74 9.74
N LEU A 28 -0.60 -5.01 10.86
CA LEU A 28 -0.06 -5.91 11.88
C LEU A 28 -0.31 -7.35 11.47
N LYS A 29 0.62 -8.24 11.81
CA LYS A 29 0.40 -9.68 11.70
C LYS A 29 -0.88 -10.05 12.46
N PHE A 30 -1.66 -10.94 11.86
CA PHE A 30 -2.95 -11.41 12.41
C PHE A 30 -4.04 -10.34 12.52
N CYS A 31 -3.90 -9.23 11.79
CA CYS A 31 -4.96 -8.22 11.69
C CYS A 31 -5.95 -8.59 10.57
N ASP A 32 -6.71 -9.67 10.79
CA ASP A 32 -7.62 -10.27 9.79
C ASP A 32 -8.60 -9.27 9.14
N PRO A 33 -9.20 -8.29 9.86
CA PRO A 33 -10.11 -7.34 9.23
C PRO A 33 -9.45 -6.51 8.11
N PHE A 34 -8.19 -6.11 8.29
CA PHE A 34 -7.47 -5.33 7.30
C PHE A 34 -6.91 -6.19 6.16
N LEU A 35 -6.53 -7.42 6.47
CA LEU A 35 -6.10 -8.40 5.47
C LEU A 35 -7.27 -8.85 4.58
N TYR A 36 -8.49 -8.94 5.13
CA TYR A 36 -9.70 -9.27 4.37
C TYR A 36 -9.99 -8.22 3.28
N ASP A 37 -9.77 -6.95 3.59
CA ASP A 37 -10.05 -5.83 2.68
C ASP A 37 -8.95 -5.60 1.63
N LEU A 38 -7.74 -6.10 1.91
CA LEU A 38 -6.55 -5.83 1.13
C LEU A 38 -6.66 -6.27 -0.35
N PRO A 39 -7.19 -7.45 -0.70
CA PRO A 39 -7.34 -7.85 -2.10
C PRO A 39 -8.17 -6.86 -2.91
N GLN A 40 -9.32 -6.42 -2.37
CA GLN A 40 -10.21 -5.46 -3.03
C GLN A 40 -9.53 -4.10 -3.19
N LEU A 41 -8.84 -3.60 -2.15
CA LEU A 41 -8.11 -2.35 -2.23
C LEU A 41 -6.99 -2.40 -3.29
N LYS A 42 -6.24 -3.50 -3.34
CA LYS A 42 -5.16 -3.68 -4.33
C LYS A 42 -5.70 -3.71 -5.76
N GLU A 43 -6.81 -4.39 -6.00
CA GLU A 43 -7.47 -4.41 -7.32
C GLU A 43 -7.91 -3.00 -7.74
N GLN A 44 -8.52 -2.24 -6.82
CA GLN A 44 -8.96 -0.88 -7.10
C GLN A 44 -7.81 0.12 -7.31
N LEU A 45 -6.68 -0.07 -6.63
CA LEU A 45 -5.45 0.71 -6.85
C LEU A 45 -4.83 0.37 -8.22
N ALA A 46 -4.73 -0.92 -8.55
CA ALA A 46 -4.20 -1.38 -9.83
C ALA A 46 -5.04 -0.88 -11.01
N GLY A 47 -6.38 -0.91 -10.90
CA GLY A 47 -7.29 -0.35 -11.91
C GLY A 47 -7.15 1.16 -12.12
N ARG A 48 -6.53 1.88 -11.18
CA ARG A 48 -6.20 3.30 -11.26
C ARG A 48 -4.74 3.56 -11.64
N GLY A 49 -3.96 2.51 -11.92
CA GLY A 49 -2.54 2.61 -12.22
C GLY A 49 -1.67 3.04 -11.04
N VAL A 50 -2.14 2.86 -9.80
CA VAL A 50 -1.40 3.22 -8.58
C VAL A 50 -0.66 2.00 -8.04
N PRO A 51 0.69 1.96 -8.07
CA PRO A 51 1.47 0.86 -7.50
C PRO A 51 1.30 0.80 -5.98
N ALA A 52 1.25 -0.42 -5.44
CA ALA A 52 1.05 -0.65 -4.01
C ALA A 52 2.04 -1.68 -3.42
N LEU A 53 2.64 -1.36 -2.28
CA LEU A 53 3.46 -2.25 -1.47
C LEU A 53 2.71 -2.67 -0.21
N VAL A 54 2.66 -3.97 0.08
CA VAL A 54 2.09 -4.51 1.32
C VAL A 54 3.20 -4.91 2.27
N LEU A 55 3.16 -4.37 3.49
CA LEU A 55 4.08 -4.68 4.57
C LEU A 55 3.31 -5.18 5.78
N GLU A 56 3.91 -6.15 6.47
CA GLU A 56 3.39 -6.70 7.71
C GLU A 56 4.46 -6.63 8.80
N GLY A 57 4.04 -6.27 10.02
CA GLY A 57 4.92 -6.20 11.18
C GLY A 57 4.25 -6.68 12.48
N ASP A 58 5.05 -6.84 13.51
CA ASP A 58 4.66 -7.39 14.82
C ASP A 58 5.25 -6.58 15.99
N TYR A 59 5.55 -5.29 15.76
CA TYR A 59 6.25 -4.39 16.70
C TYR A 59 7.66 -4.83 17.13
N THR A 60 8.20 -5.90 16.55
CA THR A 60 9.56 -6.34 16.86
C THR A 60 10.60 -5.70 15.92
N PRO A 61 11.79 -5.32 16.43
CA PRO A 61 12.88 -4.84 15.59
C PRO A 61 13.37 -5.86 14.56
N GLY A 62 13.11 -7.16 14.77
CA GLY A 62 13.61 -8.24 13.92
C GLY A 62 13.14 -8.18 12.46
N THR A 63 12.09 -7.39 12.17
CA THR A 63 11.57 -7.22 10.80
C THR A 63 12.05 -5.95 10.09
N LEU A 64 12.75 -5.05 10.78
CA LEU A 64 13.11 -3.71 10.27
C LEU A 64 14.02 -3.77 9.03
N GLY A 65 15.02 -4.65 9.03
CA GLY A 65 15.93 -4.78 7.87
C GLY A 65 15.19 -5.19 6.60
N ARG A 66 14.29 -6.18 6.71
CA ARG A 66 13.45 -6.63 5.59
C ARG A 66 12.50 -5.55 5.11
N VAL A 67 11.87 -4.83 6.04
CA VAL A 67 10.98 -3.69 5.72
C VAL A 67 11.75 -2.62 4.95
N ARG A 68 12.95 -2.24 5.42
CA ARG A 68 13.82 -1.26 4.76
C ARG A 68 14.09 -1.65 3.31
N THR A 69 14.61 -2.85 3.06
CA THR A 69 14.96 -3.29 1.70
C THR A 69 13.74 -3.32 0.77
N ARG A 70 12.56 -3.68 1.27
CA ARG A 70 11.32 -3.68 0.48
C ARG A 70 10.85 -2.28 0.13
N ILE A 71 10.99 -1.32 1.05
CA ILE A 71 10.68 0.09 0.78
C ILE A 71 11.67 0.67 -0.22
N GLU A 72 12.97 0.41 -0.06
CA GLU A 72 14.01 0.84 -1.00
C GLU A 72 13.72 0.32 -2.42
N ALA A 73 13.43 -0.98 -2.56
CA ALA A 73 13.08 -1.59 -3.85
C ALA A 73 11.79 -1.00 -4.44
N PHE A 74 10.80 -0.68 -3.61
CA PHE A 74 9.55 -0.06 -4.07
C PHE A 74 9.78 1.37 -4.58
N ILE A 75 10.61 2.15 -3.89
CA ILE A 75 11.00 3.50 -4.34
C ILE A 75 11.73 3.42 -5.69
N GLU A 76 12.67 2.48 -5.85
CA GLU A 76 13.36 2.28 -7.13
C GLU A 76 12.39 1.89 -8.26
N MET A 77 11.43 1.01 -7.98
CA MET A 77 10.38 0.64 -8.94
C MET A 77 9.54 1.87 -9.35
N LEU A 78 9.12 2.72 -8.41
CA LEU A 78 8.37 3.94 -8.72
C LEU A 78 9.18 4.90 -9.62
N ARG A 79 10.47 5.07 -9.32
CA ARG A 79 11.39 5.88 -10.15
C ARG A 79 11.53 5.36 -11.58
N GLN A 80 11.41 4.05 -11.79
CA GLN A 80 11.42 3.45 -13.13
C GLN A 80 10.06 3.62 -13.83
N TYR A 81 8.97 3.47 -13.09
CA TYR A 81 7.61 3.65 -13.59
C TYR A 81 7.39 5.06 -14.15
N ALA A 82 7.83 6.08 -13.41
CA ALA A 82 7.75 7.48 -13.84
C ALA A 82 8.60 7.81 -15.08
N ARG A 83 9.62 7.01 -15.41
CA ARG A 83 10.44 7.19 -16.62
C ARG A 83 9.85 6.48 -17.85
N ALA A 84 8.96 5.53 -17.63
CA ALA A 84 8.34 4.73 -18.68
C ALA A 84 6.98 5.29 -19.14
N ALA A 85 6.38 6.20 -18.37
CA ALA A 85 5.17 6.95 -18.68
C ALA A 85 5.49 8.27 -19.39
#